data_AF-A0A2H6LN93-F1
#
_entry.id   AF-A0A2H6LN93-F1
#
_cell.length_a   1.000
_cell.length_b   1.000
_cell.length_c   1.000
_cell.angle_alpha   90.00
_cell.angle_beta   90.00
_cell.angle_gamma   90.00
#
_symmetry.space_group_name_H-M   'P 1'
#
loop_
_entity.id
_entity.type
_entity.pdbx_description
1 polymer ?
#
loop_
_entity_poly.entity_id
_entity_poly.type
_entity_poly.pdbx_seq_one_letter_code
_entity_poly.pdbx_strand_id
1 'polypeptide(L)'
;MAIALKFSRQDERSLLMYTDIIGRVCTLVNHKMGYVRLRIRELAQQKGWTLKEVAERSGVNYNTVKSYVQRDVLNTVDLSAVYKIARTFEVTIEDLMELVEE
;
A
#
# COMPACT_ATOMS: atom_id res chain seq x y z
N MET A 1 -39.17 -4.74 -12.28
CA MET A 1 -38.12 -5.69 -12.71
C MET A 1 -37.54 -5.19 -14.04
N ALA A 2 -36.22 -5.40 -14.25
CA ALA A 2 -35.36 -5.02 -15.39
C ALA A 2 -34.58 -3.67 -15.32
N ILE A 3 -33.33 -3.77 -14.84
CA ILE A 3 -32.01 -3.32 -15.37
C ILE A 3 -31.91 -2.02 -16.20
N ALA A 4 -31.03 -1.08 -15.78
CA ALA A 4 -30.01 -0.42 -16.64
C ALA A 4 -29.13 0.58 -15.84
N LEU A 5 -27.82 0.39 -15.91
CA LEU A 5 -26.79 1.35 -15.47
C LEU A 5 -26.91 2.65 -16.28
N LYS A 6 -26.99 3.79 -15.59
CA LYS A 6 -26.60 5.09 -16.16
C LYS A 6 -25.60 5.78 -15.24
N PHE A 7 -24.34 5.61 -15.59
CA PHE A 7 -23.25 6.49 -15.21
C PHE A 7 -23.49 7.86 -15.88
N SER A 8 -23.73 8.91 -15.11
CA SER A 8 -23.50 10.30 -15.57
C SER A 8 -23.52 11.29 -14.39
N ARG A 9 -22.30 11.80 -14.10
CA ARG A 9 -21.89 13.16 -13.68
C ARG A 9 -22.56 13.83 -12.45
N GLN A 10 -21.74 14.70 -11.82
CA GLN A 10 -21.88 15.43 -10.55
C GLN A 10 -21.60 14.54 -9.32
N ASP A 11 -20.57 14.77 -8.48
CA ASP A 11 -19.97 16.03 -8.07
C ASP A 11 -18.50 15.82 -7.60
N GLU A 12 -17.55 16.44 -8.31
CA GLU A 12 -16.10 16.36 -8.08
C GLU A 12 -15.61 17.16 -6.85
N ARG A 13 -16.48 17.61 -5.93
CA ARG A 13 -16.04 18.38 -4.74
C ARG A 13 -15.99 17.58 -3.45
N SER A 14 -16.57 16.39 -3.37
CA SER A 14 -16.48 15.56 -2.15
C SER A 14 -15.20 14.73 -2.02
N LEU A 15 -14.44 14.54 -3.11
CA LEU A 15 -13.18 13.77 -3.09
C LEU A 15 -11.97 14.60 -2.60
N LEU A 16 -12.06 15.92 -2.62
CA LEU A 16 -10.98 16.81 -2.19
C LEU A 16 -10.90 16.97 -0.65
N MET A 17 -12.01 16.80 0.08
CA MET A 17 -11.95 16.83 1.55
C MET A 17 -11.40 15.53 2.16
N TYR A 18 -11.60 14.38 1.50
CA TYR A 18 -11.03 13.11 1.97
C TYR A 18 -9.50 13.06 1.80
N THR A 19 -8.97 13.80 0.81
CA THR A 19 -7.52 13.99 0.64
C THR A 19 -6.93 14.99 1.64
N ASP A 20 -7.72 15.95 2.16
CA ASP A 20 -7.27 16.90 3.18
C ASP A 20 -7.21 16.30 4.60
N ILE A 21 -8.14 15.42 4.96
CA ILE A 21 -8.12 14.79 6.29
C ILE A 21 -6.98 13.76 6.40
N ILE A 22 -6.73 12.95 5.36
CA ILE A 22 -5.57 12.04 5.36
C ILE A 22 -4.26 12.82 5.23
N GLY A 23 -4.23 13.89 4.42
CA GLY A 23 -3.08 14.81 4.36
C GLY A 23 -2.77 15.50 5.68
N ARG A 24 -3.80 15.87 6.46
CA ARG A 24 -3.66 16.46 7.81
C ARG A 24 -3.33 15.46 8.89
N VAL A 25 -3.84 14.23 8.82
CA VAL A 25 -3.44 13.15 9.73
C VAL A 25 -1.96 12.81 9.52
N CYS A 26 -1.46 12.78 8.28
CA CYS A 26 -0.03 12.58 7.98
C CYS A 26 0.88 13.72 8.48
N THR A 27 0.37 14.95 8.64
CA THR A 27 1.17 16.09 9.15
C THR A 27 1.09 16.28 10.66
N LEU A 28 0.23 15.55 11.37
CA LEU A 28 0.08 15.63 12.83
C LEU A 28 0.74 14.47 13.59
N VAL A 29 1.35 13.50 12.90
CA VAL A 29 2.24 12.53 13.55
C VAL A 29 3.68 13.06 13.46
N ASN A 30 4.26 13.27 14.64
CA ASN A 30 5.57 13.87 14.89
C ASN A 30 6.69 13.47 13.91
N HIS A 31 7.44 14.49 13.52
CA HIS A 31 8.60 14.47 12.63
C HIS A 31 9.79 13.69 13.22
N LYS A 32 9.86 12.40 12.92
CA LYS A 32 11.09 11.73 12.50
C LYS A 32 10.72 11.02 11.21
N MET A 33 11.19 11.49 10.06
CA MET A 33 10.95 10.81 8.77
C MET A 33 11.75 9.50 8.76
N GLY A 34 11.25 8.51 9.50
CA GLY A 34 11.80 7.17 9.50
C GLY A 34 11.62 6.58 8.12
N TYR A 35 12.72 6.11 7.54
CA TYR A 35 12.70 5.43 6.27
C TYR A 35 12.16 4.03 6.50
N VAL A 36 11.21 3.58 5.68
CA VAL A 36 10.64 2.23 5.80
C VAL A 36 11.10 1.40 4.62
N ARG A 37 11.63 0.21 4.92
CA ARG A 37 11.98 -0.80 3.93
C ARG A 37 10.98 -1.95 4.00
N LEU A 38 10.47 -2.37 2.83
CA LEU A 38 9.50 -3.46 2.74
C LEU A 38 10.18 -4.75 2.29
N ARG A 39 10.06 -5.81 3.09
CA ARG A 39 10.72 -7.12 2.86
C ARG A 39 9.94 -8.04 1.92
N ILE A 40 9.32 -7.47 0.89
CA ILE A 40 8.43 -8.20 -0.02
C ILE A 40 9.21 -9.23 -0.84
N ARG A 41 10.45 -8.90 -1.22
CA ARG A 41 11.28 -9.77 -2.07
C ARG A 41 11.73 -11.02 -1.31
N GLU A 42 12.13 -10.83 -0.07
CA GLU A 42 12.59 -11.87 0.85
C GLU A 42 11.44 -12.83 1.16
N LEU A 43 10.28 -12.30 1.53
CA LEU A 43 9.09 -13.11 1.82
C LEU A 43 8.58 -13.86 0.58
N ALA A 44 8.62 -13.22 -0.59
CA ALA A 44 8.28 -13.88 -1.85
C ALA A 44 9.24 -15.03 -2.16
N GLN A 45 10.55 -14.86 -1.98
CA GLN A 45 11.54 -15.91 -2.19
C GLN A 45 11.36 -17.09 -1.22
N GLN A 46 11.10 -16.82 0.06
CA GLN A 46 10.84 -17.86 1.05
C GLN A 46 9.63 -18.73 0.70
N LYS A 47 8.60 -18.13 0.11
CA LYS A 47 7.38 -18.84 -0.32
C LYS A 47 7.46 -19.37 -1.77
N GLY A 48 8.53 -19.07 -2.50
CA GLY A 48 8.69 -19.43 -3.92
C GLY A 48 7.74 -18.69 -4.87
N TRP A 49 7.32 -17.48 -4.51
CA TRP A 49 6.39 -16.67 -5.31
C TRP A 49 7.11 -15.62 -6.15
N THR A 50 6.56 -15.36 -7.32
CA THR A 50 6.93 -14.22 -8.17
C THR A 50 6.21 -12.94 -7.71
N LEU A 51 6.74 -11.76 -8.03
CA LEU A 51 6.08 -10.48 -7.72
C LEU A 51 4.68 -10.37 -8.36
N LYS A 52 4.46 -11.04 -9.49
CA LYS A 52 3.16 -11.09 -10.16
C LYS A 52 2.16 -11.91 -9.34
N GLU A 53 2.58 -13.04 -8.78
CA GLU A 53 1.74 -13.84 -7.89
C GLU A 53 1.45 -13.14 -6.57
N VAL A 54 2.42 -12.39 -6.03
CA VAL A 54 2.20 -11.55 -4.84
C VAL A 54 1.11 -10.52 -5.13
N ALA A 55 1.18 -9.83 -6.27
CA ALA A 55 0.17 -8.86 -6.69
C ALA A 55 -1.22 -9.49 -6.82
N GLU A 56 -1.31 -10.63 -7.51
CA GLU A 56 -2.56 -11.37 -7.73
C GLU A 56 -3.19 -11.82 -6.40
N ARG A 57 -2.39 -12.44 -5.51
CA ARG A 57 -2.87 -12.99 -4.23
C ARG A 57 -3.21 -11.91 -3.21
N SER A 58 -2.53 -10.77 -3.25
CA SER A 58 -2.81 -9.64 -2.35
C SER A 58 -3.90 -8.71 -2.88
N GLY A 59 -4.29 -8.82 -4.15
CA GLY A 59 -5.20 -7.87 -4.78
C GLY A 59 -4.62 -6.45 -4.84
N VAL A 60 -3.29 -6.33 -4.81
CA VAL A 60 -2.56 -5.08 -4.95
C VAL A 60 -2.05 -4.97 -6.38
N ASN A 61 -2.09 -3.76 -6.95
CA ASN A 61 -1.60 -3.54 -8.31
C ASN A 61 -0.13 -3.95 -8.42
N TYR A 62 0.22 -4.70 -9.48
CA TYR A 62 1.59 -5.13 -9.75
C TYR A 62 2.60 -3.97 -9.75
N ASN A 63 2.23 -2.80 -10.29
CA ASN A 63 3.11 -1.63 -10.31
C ASN A 63 3.39 -1.09 -8.90
N THR A 64 2.41 -1.18 -7.99
CA THR A 64 2.60 -0.83 -6.58
C THR A 64 3.58 -1.79 -5.92
N VAL A 65 3.37 -3.10 -6.07
CA VAL A 65 4.27 -4.14 -5.54
C VAL A 65 5.69 -3.96 -6.11
N LYS A 66 5.80 -3.75 -7.43
CA LYS A 66 7.07 -3.50 -8.10
C LYS A 66 7.75 -2.22 -7.58
N SER A 67 7.00 -1.14 -7.41
CA SER A 67 7.54 0.12 -6.88
C SER A 67 8.06 -0.03 -5.46
N TYR A 68 7.41 -0.84 -4.63
CA TYR A 68 7.87 -1.12 -3.27
C TYR A 68 9.14 -1.95 -3.24
N VAL A 69 9.29 -2.90 -4.15
CA VAL A 69 10.50 -3.74 -4.24
C VAL A 69 11.67 -2.98 -4.88
N GLN A 70 11.40 -2.06 -5.81
CA GLN A 70 12.44 -1.27 -6.48
C GLN A 70 12.97 -0.13 -5.63
N ARG A 71 12.16 0.42 -4.74
CA ARG A 71 12.55 1.48 -3.82
C ARG A 71 12.95 0.82 -2.51
N ASP A 72 14.26 0.64 -2.29
CA ASP A 72 14.79 0.07 -1.06
C ASP A 72 14.34 0.84 0.20
N VAL A 73 14.05 2.14 0.03
CA VAL A 73 13.66 3.04 1.09
C VAL A 73 12.46 3.87 0.65
N LEU A 74 11.40 3.84 1.44
CA LEU A 74 10.15 4.58 1.21
C LEU A 74 9.96 5.63 2.29
N ASN A 75 9.67 6.86 1.84
CA ASN A 75 9.28 7.97 2.73
C ASN A 75 7.79 7.96 3.05
N THR A 76 6.98 7.31 2.20
CA THR A 76 5.53 7.21 2.31
C THR A 76 5.09 5.87 1.70
N VAL A 77 4.15 5.20 2.36
CA VAL A 77 3.58 3.92 1.91
C VAL A 77 2.06 3.94 2.02
N ASP A 78 1.38 3.22 1.13
CA ASP A 78 -0.05 2.98 1.27
C ASP A 78 -0.26 1.83 2.26
N LEU A 79 -0.68 2.17 3.47
CA LEU A 79 -0.92 1.19 4.54
C LEU A 79 -1.97 0.14 4.17
N SER A 80 -2.93 0.47 3.28
CA SER A 80 -3.91 -0.51 2.79
C SER A 80 -3.24 -1.58 1.92
N ALA A 81 -2.33 -1.17 1.04
CA ALA A 81 -1.55 -2.08 0.21
C ALA A 81 -0.60 -2.94 1.07
N VAL A 82 0.10 -2.31 2.03
CA VAL A 82 0.99 -3.01 2.98
C VAL A 82 0.21 -4.04 3.79
N TYR A 83 -0.94 -3.67 4.35
CA TYR A 83 -1.78 -4.58 5.12
C TYR A 83 -2.25 -5.78 4.31
N LYS A 84 -2.71 -5.56 3.08
CA LYS A 84 -3.11 -6.65 2.17
C LYS A 84 -1.96 -7.61 1.91
N ILE A 85 -0.78 -7.09 1.62
CA ILE A 85 0.42 -7.90 1.39
C ILE A 85 0.80 -8.69 2.64
N ALA A 86 0.82 -8.06 3.82
CA ALA A 86 1.12 -8.72 5.09
C ALA A 86 0.14 -9.88 5.35
N ARG A 87 -1.15 -9.66 5.12
CA ARG A 87 -2.20 -10.69 5.23
C ARG A 87 -1.99 -11.84 4.26
N THR A 88 -1.56 -11.58 3.02
CA THR A 88 -1.25 -12.63 2.04
C THR A 88 -0.05 -13.48 2.44
N PHE A 89 0.94 -12.89 3.10
CA PHE A 89 2.10 -13.62 3.62
C PHE A 89 1.86 -14.26 4.99
N GLU A 90 0.72 -13.98 5.62
CA GLU A 90 0.38 -14.38 7.00
C GLU A 90 1.42 -13.92 8.02
N VAL A 91 1.98 -12.72 7.81
CA VAL A 91 2.97 -12.08 8.68
C VAL A 91 2.40 -10.82 9.34
N THR A 92 3.05 -10.37 10.41
CA THR A 92 2.72 -9.07 11.01
C THR A 92 3.21 -7.91 10.14
N ILE A 93 2.69 -6.71 10.36
CA ILE A 93 3.13 -5.53 9.60
C ILE A 93 4.60 -5.22 9.96
N GLU A 94 4.98 -5.43 11.20
CA GLU A 94 6.33 -5.27 11.73
C GLU A 94 7.33 -6.26 11.10
N ASP A 95 6.90 -7.47 10.77
CA ASP A 95 7.75 -8.43 10.06
C ASP A 95 7.93 -8.07 8.58
N LEU A 96 6.92 -7.43 7.98
CA LEU A 96 6.94 -6.97 6.59
C LEU A 96 7.73 -5.66 6.43
N MET A 97 7.67 -4.78 7.43
CA MET A 97 8.26 -3.44 7.43
C MET A 97 9.48 -3.38 8.35
N GLU A 98 10.64 -3.08 7.79
CA GLU A 98 11.83 -2.77 8.55
C GLU A 98 11.95 -1.24 8.70
N LEU A 99 11.99 -0.76 9.94
CA LEU A 99 12.26 0.65 10.24
C LEU A 99 13.76 0.90 10.07
N VAL A 100 14.10 1.76 9.12
CA VAL A 100 15.45 2.28 8.92
C VAL A 100 15.49 3.66 9.56
N GLU A 101 16.11 3.76 10.73
CA GLU A 101 16.46 5.05 11.30
C GLU A 101 17.64 5.65 10.52
N GLU A 102 17.68 6.98 10.43
CA GLU A 102 18.77 7.73 9.78
C GLU A 102 20.12 7.53 10.49
#